data_AF-A0A7S3ANH9-F1
#
_entry.id   AF-A0A7S3ANH9-F1
#
_cell.length_a   1.000
_cell.length_b   1.000
_cell.length_c   1.000
_cell.angle_alpha   90.00
_cell.angle_beta   90.00
_cell.angle_gamma   90.00
#
_symmetry.space_group_name_H-M   'P 1'
#
loop_
_entity.id
_entity.type
_entity.pdbx_description
1 polymer ?
#
loop_
_entity_poly.entity_id
_entity_poly.type
_entity_poly.pdbx_seq_one_letter_code
_entity_poly.pdbx_strand_id
1 'polypeptide(L)'
;ERWSSSMYPRSLIKLYRDIRVAHRLLPTEHRALGDAYVRSEFRQHRSSDAYTSDEKRQAFLTQFERQWRDYMQQLRTQLKQGELPGRALTEKELAGLSAEQRINLSRVVDAPKG
;
A
#
# COMPACT_ATOMS: atom_id res chain seq x y z
N GLU A 1 -10.93 13.45 -10.86
CA GLU A 1 -11.59 13.43 -9.53
C GLU A 1 -10.80 14.29 -8.54
N ARG A 2 -11.36 15.42 -8.07
CA ARG A 2 -10.68 16.37 -7.16
C ARG A 2 -10.80 15.91 -5.70
N TRP A 3 -9.67 15.84 -5.00
CA TRP A 3 -9.59 15.62 -3.55
C TRP A 3 -10.01 16.92 -2.86
N SER A 4 -11.14 16.93 -2.15
CA SER A 4 -11.64 18.13 -1.46
C SER A 4 -11.03 18.22 -0.06
N SER A 5 -10.46 19.38 0.29
CA SER A 5 -9.64 19.59 1.50
C SER A 5 -10.40 19.46 2.82
N SER A 6 -11.73 19.33 2.80
CA SER A 6 -12.58 19.25 3.99
C SER A 6 -12.80 17.81 4.49
N MET A 7 -12.51 16.79 3.69
CA MET A 7 -12.85 15.40 4.01
C MET A 7 -11.63 14.49 4.22
N TYR A 8 -10.47 14.85 3.67
CA TYR A 8 -9.25 14.04 3.72
C TYR A 8 -8.05 14.91 4.10
N PRO A 9 -7.24 14.53 5.11
CA PRO A 9 -6.06 15.26 5.52
C PRO A 9 -5.13 15.59 4.33
N ARG A 10 -4.69 16.84 4.24
CA ARG A 10 -3.75 17.27 3.18
C ARG A 10 -2.45 16.47 3.18
N SER A 11 -2.02 16.03 4.37
CA SER A 11 -0.89 15.12 4.57
C SER A 11 -1.05 13.81 3.80
N LEU A 12 -2.22 13.17 3.89
CA LEU A 12 -2.52 11.93 3.17
C LEU A 12 -2.61 12.13 1.65
N ILE A 13 -3.17 13.27 1.19
CA ILE A 13 -3.18 13.60 -0.24
C ILE A 13 -1.75 13.73 -0.77
N LYS A 14 -0.88 14.39 0.00
CA LYS A 14 0.54 14.50 -0.36
C LYS A 14 1.21 13.14 -0.37
N LEU A 15 1.01 12.33 0.67
CA LEU A 15 1.56 10.98 0.79
C LEU A 15 1.16 10.08 -0.40
N TYR A 16 -0.11 10.09 -0.79
CA TYR A 16 -0.61 9.37 -1.97
C TYR A 16 0.15 9.76 -3.24
N ARG A 17 0.38 11.07 -3.46
CA ARG A 17 1.12 11.57 -4.62
C ARG A 17 2.58 11.14 -4.57
N ASP A 18 3.21 11.27 -3.41
CA ASP A 18 4.61 10.91 -3.21
C ASP A 18 4.84 9.41 -3.49
N ILE A 19 3.96 8.53 -3.00
CA ILE A 19 4.00 7.09 -3.27
C ILE A 19 3.93 6.81 -4.77
N ARG A 20 2.97 7.42 -5.48
CA ARG A 20 2.83 7.23 -6.92
C ARG A 20 4.00 7.78 -7.73
N VAL A 21 4.68 8.80 -7.22
CA VAL A 21 5.94 9.28 -7.82
C VAL A 21 7.04 8.25 -7.61
N ALA A 22 7.18 7.67 -6.42
CA ALA A 22 8.15 6.62 -6.17
C ALA A 22 7.89 5.35 -6.99
N HIS A 23 6.63 4.97 -7.21
CA HIS A 23 6.28 3.84 -8.10
C HIS A 23 6.77 4.01 -9.54
N ARG A 24 7.05 5.23 -10.01
CA ARG A 24 7.61 5.44 -11.35
C ARG A 24 9.01 4.86 -11.52
N LEU A 25 9.71 4.60 -10.41
CA LEU A 25 11.02 3.98 -10.38
C LEU A 25 10.95 2.45 -10.36
N LEU A 26 9.74 1.88 -10.28
CA LEU A 26 9.52 0.45 -10.30
C LEU A 26 9.39 -0.09 -11.74
N PRO A 27 9.71 -1.38 -11.96
CA PRO A 27 9.34 -2.07 -13.19
C PRO A 27 7.85 -1.91 -13.51
N THR A 28 7.50 -1.88 -14.80
CA THR A 28 6.15 -1.58 -15.30
C THR A 28 5.05 -2.37 -14.59
N GLU A 29 5.22 -3.69 -14.44
CA GLU A 29 4.24 -4.56 -13.78
C GLU A 29 4.06 -4.23 -12.29
N HIS A 30 5.17 -4.03 -11.57
CA HIS A 30 5.13 -3.65 -10.15
C HIS A 30 4.50 -2.27 -9.95
N ARG A 31 4.79 -1.33 -10.85
CA ARG A 31 4.16 -0.01 -10.84
C ARG A 31 2.65 -0.10 -11.07
N ALA A 32 2.21 -0.85 -12.08
CA ALA A 32 0.80 -0.98 -12.42
C ALA A 32 0.00 -1.60 -11.25
N LEU A 33 0.52 -2.68 -10.68
CA LEU A 33 -0.05 -3.34 -9.50
C LEU A 33 -0.10 -2.39 -8.29
N GLY A 34 1.03 -1.73 -7.98
CA GLY A 34 1.14 -0.79 -6.86
C GLY A 34 0.22 0.41 -7.01
N ASP A 35 0.14 1.04 -8.19
CA ASP A 35 -0.75 2.18 -8.44
C ASP A 35 -2.22 1.80 -8.28
N ALA A 36 -2.62 0.61 -8.75
CA ALA A 36 -3.98 0.11 -8.59
C ALA A 36 -4.33 -0.11 -7.11
N TYR A 37 -3.44 -0.78 -6.37
CA TYR A 37 -3.61 -1.07 -4.95
C TYR A 37 -3.67 0.20 -4.09
N VAL A 38 -2.70 1.11 -4.25
CA VAL A 38 -2.69 2.37 -3.49
C VAL A 38 -3.94 3.20 -3.80
N ARG A 39 -4.44 3.17 -5.03
CA ARG A 39 -5.69 3.84 -5.40
C ARG A 39 -6.91 3.21 -4.72
N SER A 40 -7.02 1.89 -4.68
CA SER A 40 -8.16 1.22 -4.01
C SER A 40 -8.16 1.50 -2.52
N GLU A 41 -7.01 1.35 -1.86
CA GLU A 41 -6.87 1.55 -0.42
C GLU A 41 -7.23 2.98 -0.01
N PHE A 42 -6.61 4.00 -0.63
CA PHE A 42 -6.90 5.40 -0.31
C PHE A 42 -8.34 5.80 -0.66
N ARG A 43 -8.98 5.14 -1.63
CA ARG A 43 -10.39 5.39 -1.96
C ARG A 43 -11.34 4.77 -0.94
N GLN A 44 -11.09 3.52 -0.54
CA GLN A 44 -11.91 2.82 0.46
C GLN A 44 -11.82 3.51 1.83
N HIS A 45 -10.63 3.99 2.18
CA HIS A 45 -10.34 4.63 3.47
C HIS A 45 -10.67 6.14 3.48
N ARG A 46 -11.33 6.65 2.43
CA ARG A 46 -11.77 8.05 2.31
C ARG A 46 -13.07 8.33 3.07
N SER A 47 -13.90 7.32 3.31
CA SER A 47 -15.28 7.56 3.73
C SER A 47 -15.37 8.00 5.19
N SER A 48 -15.88 9.22 5.41
CA SER A 48 -16.30 9.71 6.72
C SER A 48 -17.43 8.88 7.33
N ASP A 49 -18.19 8.18 6.48
CA ASP A 49 -19.47 7.59 6.84
C ASP A 49 -19.31 6.26 7.60
N ALA A 50 -18.08 5.71 7.63
CA ALA A 50 -17.74 4.53 8.40
C ALA A 50 -17.48 4.83 9.89
N TYR A 51 -17.30 6.10 10.27
CA TYR A 51 -16.92 6.47 11.64
C TYR A 51 -18.08 7.13 12.37
N THR A 52 -18.42 6.56 13.52
CA THR A 52 -19.51 7.05 14.39
C THR A 52 -19.17 8.32 15.16
N SER A 53 -17.89 8.75 15.19
CA SER A 53 -17.44 9.98 15.86
C SER A 53 -16.16 10.55 15.24
N ASP A 54 -15.98 11.87 15.39
CA ASP A 54 -14.80 12.58 14.88
C ASP A 54 -13.48 12.12 15.51
N GLU A 55 -13.48 11.75 16.79
CA GLU A 55 -12.28 11.21 17.47
C GLU A 55 -11.82 9.86 16.87
N LYS A 56 -12.76 8.93 16.64
CA LYS A 56 -12.44 7.63 16.04
C LYS A 56 -11.93 7.79 14.61
N ARG A 57 -12.53 8.72 13.85
CA ARG A 57 -12.07 9.08 12.51
C ARG A 57 -10.64 9.61 12.57
N GLN A 58 -10.32 10.52 13.48
CA GLN A 58 -8.99 11.10 13.60
C GLN A 58 -7.94 10.06 14.00
N ALA A 59 -8.23 9.20 14.96
CA ALA A 59 -7.34 8.11 15.37
C ALA A 59 -7.06 7.15 14.21
N PHE A 60 -8.12 6.77 13.48
CA PHE A 60 -7.99 5.92 12.30
C PHE A 60 -7.11 6.54 11.21
N LEU A 61 -7.40 7.80 10.83
CA LEU A 61 -6.62 8.49 9.80
C LEU A 61 -5.16 8.66 10.21
N THR A 62 -4.89 8.87 11.50
CA THR A 62 -3.53 8.96 12.05
C THR A 62 -2.78 7.63 11.92
N GLN A 63 -3.44 6.52 12.26
CA GLN A 63 -2.85 5.19 12.12
C GLN A 63 -2.64 4.81 10.66
N PHE A 64 -3.63 5.09 9.80
CA PHE A 64 -3.55 4.89 8.36
C PHE A 64 -2.37 5.68 7.77
N GLU A 65 -2.25 6.96 8.12
CA GLU A 65 -1.14 7.80 7.66
C GLU A 65 0.22 7.24 8.10
N ARG A 66 0.36 6.78 9.35
CA ARG A 66 1.58 6.15 9.85
C ARG A 66 1.98 4.94 9.01
N GLN A 67 1.05 4.00 8.80
CA GLN A 67 1.33 2.78 8.03
C GLN A 67 1.79 3.08 6.59
N TRP A 68 1.16 4.04 5.93
CA TRP A 68 1.55 4.44 4.58
C TRP A 68 2.86 5.21 4.52
N ARG A 69 3.22 5.93 5.59
CA ARG A 69 4.56 6.53 5.73
C ARG A 69 5.63 5.46 5.89
N ASP A 70 5.36 4.42 6.69
CA ASP A 70 6.28 3.30 6.86
C ASP A 70 6.47 2.54 5.54
N TYR A 71 5.38 2.26 4.81
CA TYR A 71 5.44 1.70 3.46
C TYR A 71 6.31 2.56 2.52
N MET A 72 6.08 3.87 2.49
CA MET A 72 6.85 4.78 1.66
C MET A 72 8.34 4.81 2.03
N GLN A 73 8.67 4.72 3.33
CA GLN A 73 10.05 4.61 3.77
C GLN A 73 10.70 3.31 3.30
N GLN A 74 10.02 2.17 3.46
CA GLN A 74 10.52 0.87 3.00
C GLN A 74 10.73 0.87 1.49
N LEU A 75 9.77 1.37 0.72
CA LEU A 75 9.86 1.49 -0.74
C LEU A 75 11.08 2.35 -1.14
N ARG A 76 11.29 3.49 -0.47
CA ARG A 76 12.46 4.34 -0.73
C ARG A 76 13.78 3.66 -0.40
N THR A 77 13.83 2.87 0.67
CA THR A 77 15.04 2.12 1.06
C THR A 77 15.37 1.06 0.01
N GLN A 78 14.38 0.27 -0.41
CA GLN A 78 14.54 -0.77 -1.44
C GLN A 78 14.98 -0.15 -2.79
N LEU A 79 14.33 0.93 -3.21
CA LEU A 79 14.69 1.67 -4.42
C LEU A 79 16.13 2.20 -4.39
N LYS A 80 16.62 2.65 -3.23
CA LYS A 80 18.01 3.12 -3.06
C LYS A 80 19.02 1.97 -3.11
N GLN A 81 18.64 0.79 -2.63
CA GLN A 81 19.48 -0.41 -2.64
C GLN A 81 19.48 -1.11 -4.00
N GLY A 82 18.64 -0.66 -4.94
CA GLY A 82 18.44 -1.34 -6.23
C GLY A 82 17.72 -2.69 -6.10
N GLU A 83 17.14 -2.96 -4.93
CA GLU A 83 16.37 -4.16 -4.68
C GLU A 83 14.98 -4.02 -5.30
N LEU A 84 14.47 -5.12 -5.87
CA LEU A 84 13.06 -5.17 -6.27
C LEU A 84 12.20 -4.96 -5.01
N PRO A 85 11.12 -4.16 -5.11
CA PRO A 85 10.27 -3.90 -3.97
C PRO A 85 9.65 -5.21 -3.46
N GLY A 86 9.75 -5.42 -2.15
CA GLY A 86 9.36 -6.66 -1.49
C GLY A 86 10.40 -7.12 -0.49
N ARG A 87 10.06 -8.16 0.27
CA ARG A 87 11.03 -8.88 1.11
C ARG A 87 10.67 -10.35 1.10
N ALA A 88 11.65 -11.20 1.36
CA ALA A 88 11.37 -12.60 1.63
C ALA A 88 10.40 -12.71 2.82
N LEU A 89 9.39 -13.57 2.66
CA LEU A 89 8.52 -13.95 3.77
C LEU A 89 9.36 -14.71 4.80
N THR A 90 9.20 -14.36 6.08
CA THR A 90 9.83 -15.14 7.15
C THR A 90 9.11 -16.48 7.29
N GLU A 91 9.80 -17.48 7.84
CA GLU A 91 9.22 -18.82 8.03
C GLU A 91 7.95 -18.80 8.89
N LYS A 92 7.91 -17.91 9.90
CA LYS A 92 6.73 -17.66 10.73
C LYS A 92 5.56 -17.09 9.93
N GLU A 93 5.82 -16.18 8.99
CA GLU A 93 4.78 -15.60 8.15
C GLU A 93 4.27 -16.61 7.13
N LEU A 94 5.14 -17.44 6.58
CA LEU A 94 4.79 -18.55 5.69
C LEU A 94 3.88 -19.57 6.41
N ALA A 95 4.21 -19.88 7.67
CA ALA A 95 3.42 -20.76 8.53
C ALA A 95 2.04 -20.15 8.90
N GLY A 96 1.96 -18.82 8.97
CA GLY A 96 0.71 -18.08 9.24
C GLY A 96 -0.23 -17.94 8.04
N LEU A 97 0.18 -18.31 6.83
CA LEU A 97 -0.67 -18.24 5.64
C LEU A 97 -1.82 -19.25 5.71
N SER A 98 -3.01 -18.84 5.29
CA SER A 98 -4.15 -19.74 5.06
C SER A 98 -3.88 -20.69 3.89
N ALA A 99 -4.64 -21.79 3.82
CA ALA A 99 -4.55 -22.75 2.71
C ALA A 99 -4.77 -22.08 1.34
N GLU A 100 -5.72 -21.14 1.24
CA GLU A 100 -5.99 -20.39 0.02
C GLU A 100 -4.83 -19.45 -0.36
N GLN A 101 -4.21 -18.78 0.62
CA GLN A 101 -3.05 -17.92 0.37
C GLN A 101 -1.84 -18.72 -0.13
N ARG A 102 -1.65 -19.96 0.35
CA ARG A 102 -0.61 -20.87 -0.15
C ARG A 102 -0.86 -21.33 -1.58
N ILE A 103 -2.11 -21.66 -1.92
CA ILE A 103 -2.51 -22.04 -3.29
C ILE A 103 -2.30 -20.88 -4.27
N ASN A 104 -2.60 -19.65 -3.84
CA ASN A 104 -2.36 -18.47 -4.69
C ASN A 104 -0.86 -18.21 -4.89
N LEU A 105 -0.03 -18.45 -3.88
CA LEU A 105 1.42 -18.34 -4.02
C LEU A 105 2.00 -19.40 -4.96
N SER A 106 1.55 -20.66 -4.89
CA SER A 106 2.06 -21.70 -5.81
C SER A 106 1.79 -21.36 -7.28
N ARG A 107 0.60 -20.81 -7.57
CA ARG A 107 0.25 -20.34 -8.93
C ARG A 107 1.15 -19.22 -9.45
N VAL A 108 1.65 -18.37 -8.56
CA VAL A 108 2.55 -17.26 -8.92
C VAL A 108 4.01 -17.74 -9.06
N VAL A 109 4.42 -18.73 -8.25
CA VAL A 109 5.76 -19.33 -8.33
C VAL A 109 5.93 -20.16 -9.59
N ASP A 110 4.88 -20.88 -10.02
CA ASP A 110 4.89 -21.71 -11.24
C ASP A 110 4.59 -20.92 -12.53
N ALA A 111 4.23 -19.64 -12.41
CA ALA A 111 3.97 -18.81 -13.59
C ALA A 111 5.28 -18.55 -14.36
N PRO A 112 5.32 -18.77 -15.68
CA PRO A 112 6.51 -18.47 -16.47
C PRO A 112 6.83 -16.98 -16.34
N LYS A 113 8.06 -16.67 -15.95
CA LYS A 113 8.57 -15.29 -15.95
C LYS A 113 8.71 -14.86 -17.40
N GLY A 114 7.73 -14.08 -17.88
CA GLY A 114 7.78 -13.39 -19.17
C GLY A 114 8.84 -12.31 -19.21
#